data_AF-A0A512H3U5-F1
#
_entry.id   AF-A0A512H3U5-F1
#
_cell.length_a   1.000
_cell.length_b   1.000
_cell.length_c   1.000
_cell.angle_alpha   90.00
_cell.angle_beta   90.00
_cell.angle_gamma   90.00
#
_symmetry.space_group_name_H-M   'P 1'
#
loop_
_entity.id
_entity.type
_entity.pdbx_description
1 polymer ?
#
loop_
_entity_poly.entity_id
_entity_poly.type
_entity_poly.pdbx_seq_one_letter_code
_entity_poly.pdbx_strand_id
1 'polypeptide(L)'
;MSASSEPPLGPSRAALRQQLPRPPAPPAPDPLMDEARRVLTVCNVCAYCTGYCETFRAARRCPRLTDADIYYLAVLCHNCRSCWYACQYAPPNTFGLNVPAVLARVRQRAYRTFAWPPGLGGRGVGDGVPGVVAVLIAVLAILVVPGLVLLGVPPTQLFGLHLGPGAFYEVISLETMTALGGITLGLGALSLLISTWRFWHAISAGRRGSRLRAWPRALREAFALPNLLGGGPGCTDRDSRPSGLRRRFHQALVGGVGLCLASTLAASMYHHVFGWVAPYSWLSLPVLLGTAGGVLILVAAAALFVRRQGADPAPTARETLVDDTAFLGLLSAVAASGLALLLARATSAMGLMLALHLGTVAGLFLTLALGKFRHAPFRLAALLRASLERPHDR
;
A
#
# COMPACT_ATOMS: atom_id res chain seq x y z
N MET A 1 30.38 -12.85 -81.79
CA MET A 1 29.98 -13.45 -80.50
C MET A 1 30.77 -12.79 -79.39
N SER A 2 30.15 -11.89 -78.63
CA SER A 2 30.50 -11.62 -77.23
C SER A 2 29.37 -10.77 -76.66
N ALA A 3 28.44 -11.42 -75.97
CA ALA A 3 27.37 -10.76 -75.23
C ALA A 3 27.88 -10.54 -73.81
N SER A 4 28.13 -9.28 -73.45
CA SER A 4 28.41 -8.85 -72.09
C SER A 4 27.13 -8.91 -71.27
N SER A 5 27.10 -9.78 -70.26
CA SER A 5 26.02 -9.89 -69.28
C SER A 5 26.24 -8.88 -68.14
N GLU A 6 25.37 -7.87 -68.05
CA GLU A 6 25.27 -7.03 -66.86
C GLU A 6 24.64 -7.82 -65.69
N PRO A 7 25.13 -7.65 -64.44
CA PRO A 7 24.52 -8.29 -63.28
C PRO A 7 23.19 -7.62 -62.91
N PRO A 8 22.22 -8.37 -62.37
CA PRO A 8 20.90 -7.83 -62.06
C PRO A 8 20.98 -6.77 -60.95
N LEU A 9 20.37 -5.61 -61.21
CA LEU A 9 20.18 -4.54 -60.25
C LEU A 9 19.38 -5.05 -59.04
N GLY A 10 20.00 -5.04 -57.85
CA GLY A 10 19.34 -5.36 -56.60
C GLY A 10 18.16 -4.42 -56.30
N PRO A 11 17.24 -4.82 -55.41
CA PRO A 11 16.02 -4.06 -55.15
C PRO A 11 16.35 -2.62 -54.71
N SER A 12 15.64 -1.65 -55.30
CA SER A 12 15.75 -0.22 -54.96
C SER A 12 15.64 0.01 -53.44
N ARG A 13 16.39 0.99 -52.91
CA ARG A 13 16.28 1.45 -51.51
C ARG A 13 14.84 1.77 -51.07
N ALA A 14 13.96 2.09 -52.01
CA ALA A 14 12.53 2.30 -51.76
C ALA A 14 11.78 0.99 -51.42
N ALA A 15 12.13 -0.12 -52.07
CA ALA A 15 11.57 -1.45 -51.80
C ALA A 15 12.02 -1.99 -50.43
N LEU A 16 13.28 -1.72 -50.05
CA LEU A 16 13.80 -2.04 -48.70
C LEU A 16 13.09 -1.26 -47.58
N ARG A 17 12.65 -0.01 -47.83
CA ARG A 17 11.89 0.78 -46.85
C ARG A 17 10.46 0.26 -46.64
N GLN A 18 9.85 -0.36 -47.65
CA GLN A 18 8.50 -0.95 -47.53
C GLN A 18 8.50 -2.30 -46.81
N GLN A 19 9.66 -2.95 -46.70
CA GLN A 19 9.85 -4.22 -45.98
C GLN A 19 10.20 -4.05 -44.50
N LEU A 20 10.41 -2.81 -44.02
CA LEU A 20 10.58 -2.57 -42.59
C LEU A 20 9.23 -2.72 -41.88
N PRO A 21 9.13 -3.53 -40.81
CA PRO A 21 7.93 -3.59 -40.00
C PRO A 21 7.52 -2.17 -39.60
N ARG A 22 6.28 -1.78 -39.91
CA ARG A 22 5.75 -0.51 -39.41
C ARG A 22 5.91 -0.49 -37.89
N PRO A 23 6.45 0.59 -37.30
CA PRO A 23 6.46 0.70 -35.86
C PRO A 23 5.02 0.51 -35.36
N PRO A 24 4.82 -0.24 -34.27
CA PRO A 24 3.49 -0.46 -33.72
C PRO A 24 2.80 0.89 -33.51
N ALA A 25 1.51 0.95 -33.84
CA ALA A 25 0.72 2.17 -33.64
C ALA A 25 0.92 2.68 -32.20
N PRO A 26 1.09 4.00 -32.02
CA PRO A 26 1.20 4.55 -30.67
C PRO A 26 -0.04 4.13 -29.87
N PRO A 27 0.13 3.75 -28.59
CA PRO A 27 -1.01 3.45 -27.74
C PRO A 27 -1.97 4.65 -27.73
N ALA A 28 -3.26 4.37 -27.54
CA ALA A 28 -4.27 5.42 -27.37
C ALA A 28 -3.79 6.45 -26.33
N PRO A 29 -4.04 7.76 -26.54
CA PRO A 29 -3.55 8.81 -25.66
C PRO A 29 -3.99 8.56 -24.22
N ASP A 30 -3.03 8.67 -23.30
CA ASP A 30 -3.25 8.43 -21.88
C ASP A 30 -2.79 9.67 -21.11
N PRO A 31 -3.67 10.66 -20.89
CA PRO A 31 -3.28 11.98 -20.39
C PRO A 31 -2.48 11.94 -19.09
N LEU A 32 -2.79 11.00 -18.19
CA LEU A 32 -2.05 10.87 -16.92
C LEU A 32 -0.63 10.32 -17.14
N MET A 33 -0.49 9.29 -17.97
CA MET A 33 0.82 8.70 -18.25
C MET A 33 1.67 9.61 -19.11
N ASP A 34 1.07 10.34 -20.04
CA ASP A 34 1.72 11.35 -20.87
C ASP A 34 2.21 12.53 -20.01
N GLU A 35 1.39 13.01 -19.07
CA GLU A 35 1.80 14.05 -18.12
C GLU A 35 2.93 13.56 -17.20
N ALA A 36 2.82 12.33 -16.67
CA ALA A 36 3.88 11.75 -15.85
C ALA A 36 5.20 11.62 -16.62
N ARG A 37 5.13 11.22 -17.90
CA ARG A 37 6.29 11.15 -18.79
C ARG A 37 6.87 12.54 -19.06
N ARG A 38 6.04 13.55 -19.34
CA ARG A 38 6.48 14.94 -19.53
C ARG A 38 7.23 15.45 -18.29
N VAL A 39 6.62 15.32 -17.12
CA VAL A 39 7.19 15.78 -15.84
C VAL A 39 8.52 15.08 -15.56
N LEU A 40 8.58 13.74 -15.69
CA LEU A 40 9.80 12.97 -15.42
C LEU A 40 10.90 13.22 -16.46
N THR A 41 10.55 13.49 -17.72
CA THR A 41 11.53 13.89 -18.75
C THR A 41 12.21 15.20 -18.37
N VAL A 42 11.43 16.24 -18.01
CA VAL A 42 12.00 17.52 -17.55
C VAL A 42 12.86 17.32 -16.30
N CYS A 43 12.41 16.48 -15.35
CA CYS A 43 13.19 16.15 -14.16
C CYS A 43 14.51 15.45 -14.48
N ASN A 44 14.55 14.55 -15.47
CA ASN A 44 15.76 13.84 -15.89
C ASN A 44 16.77 14.78 -16.56
N VAL A 45 16.30 15.77 -17.32
CA VAL A 45 17.14 16.80 -17.95
C VAL A 45 17.69 17.79 -16.90
N CYS A 46 16.82 18.34 -16.06
CA CYS A 46 17.20 19.32 -15.03
C CYS A 46 18.10 18.71 -13.95
N ALA A 47 17.83 17.45 -13.56
CA ALA A 47 18.59 16.67 -12.58
C ALA A 47 18.76 17.28 -11.17
N TYR A 48 18.23 18.48 -10.88
CA TYR A 48 18.39 19.16 -9.59
C TYR A 48 17.93 18.29 -8.40
N CYS A 49 16.77 17.63 -8.53
CA CYS A 49 16.20 16.81 -7.46
C CYS A 49 16.93 15.46 -7.24
N THR A 50 17.94 15.11 -8.05
CA THR A 50 18.73 13.87 -7.87
C THR A 50 19.55 13.87 -6.58
N GLY A 51 19.95 15.05 -6.11
CA GLY A 51 20.57 15.23 -4.79
C GLY A 51 19.60 15.00 -3.62
N TYR A 52 18.29 15.20 -3.85
CA TYR A 52 17.26 15.18 -2.80
C TYR A 52 16.64 13.80 -2.59
N CYS A 53 16.32 13.05 -3.64
CA CYS A 53 15.50 11.85 -3.49
C CYS A 53 15.93 10.70 -4.40
N GLU A 54 15.95 9.49 -3.83
CA GLU A 54 16.27 8.26 -4.55
C GLU A 54 15.34 8.02 -5.74
N THR A 55 14.10 8.53 -5.71
CA THR A 55 13.18 8.43 -6.86
C THR A 55 13.78 9.09 -8.11
N PHE A 56 14.44 10.25 -7.99
CA PHE A 56 15.05 10.91 -9.16
C PHE A 56 16.36 10.24 -9.57
N ARG A 57 17.12 9.70 -8.62
CA ARG A 57 18.29 8.85 -8.93
C ARG A 57 17.86 7.60 -9.71
N ALA A 58 16.74 6.99 -9.35
CA ALA A 58 16.14 5.88 -10.09
C ALA A 58 15.59 6.31 -11.47
N ALA A 59 15.01 7.52 -11.57
CA ALA A 59 14.50 8.05 -12.84
C ALA A 59 15.61 8.20 -13.90
N ARG A 60 16.83 8.57 -13.49
CA ARG A 60 18.02 8.63 -14.36
C ARG A 60 18.41 7.29 -14.97
N ARG A 61 18.04 6.18 -14.33
CA ARG A 61 18.23 4.80 -14.84
C ARG A 61 17.09 4.34 -15.76
N CYS A 62 16.09 5.19 -16.00
CA CYS A 62 14.91 4.93 -16.81
C CYS A 62 14.78 5.95 -17.95
N PRO A 63 15.75 6.07 -18.89
CA PRO A 63 15.74 7.13 -19.90
C PRO A 63 14.56 7.03 -20.88
N ARG A 64 14.01 5.83 -21.10
CA ARG A 64 12.86 5.60 -21.97
C ARG A 64 11.51 5.91 -21.33
N LEU A 65 11.46 6.00 -19.99
CA LEU A 65 10.23 6.23 -19.22
C LEU A 65 9.04 5.40 -19.75
N THR A 66 9.22 4.09 -19.86
CA THR A 66 8.12 3.18 -20.22
C THR A 66 7.04 3.22 -19.14
N ASP A 67 5.82 2.79 -19.42
CA ASP A 67 4.74 2.79 -18.41
C ASP A 67 5.13 2.01 -17.15
N ALA A 68 5.83 0.89 -17.31
CA ALA A 68 6.38 0.12 -16.19
C ALA A 68 7.42 0.91 -15.37
N ASP A 69 8.26 1.72 -16.03
CA ASP A 69 9.19 2.61 -15.33
C ASP A 69 8.45 3.69 -14.55
N ILE A 70 7.42 4.30 -15.14
CA ILE A 70 6.63 5.34 -14.47
C ILE A 70 5.87 4.75 -13.27
N TYR A 71 5.25 3.57 -13.40
CA TYR A 71 4.64 2.87 -12.26
C TYR A 71 5.64 2.55 -11.16
N TYR A 72 6.83 2.05 -11.53
CA TYR A 72 7.93 1.81 -10.60
C TYR A 72 8.32 3.09 -9.85
N LEU A 73 8.56 4.20 -10.55
CA LEU A 73 8.98 5.47 -9.97
C LEU A 73 7.87 6.08 -9.10
N ALA A 74 6.61 5.97 -9.49
CA ALA A 74 5.47 6.43 -8.72
C ALA A 74 5.32 5.66 -7.39
N VAL A 75 5.47 4.33 -7.42
CA VAL A 75 5.49 3.49 -6.22
C VAL A 75 6.76 3.71 -5.39
N LEU A 76 7.89 4.04 -6.02
CA LEU A 76 9.14 4.46 -5.37
C LEU A 76 9.10 5.91 -4.86
N CYS A 77 8.12 6.73 -5.22
CA CYS A 77 7.90 8.04 -4.61
C CYS A 77 7.20 7.91 -3.26
N HIS A 78 7.72 8.54 -2.21
CA HIS A 78 7.11 8.57 -0.87
C HIS A 78 6.24 9.81 -0.60
N ASN A 79 5.97 10.60 -1.63
CA ASN A 79 5.22 11.86 -1.52
C ASN A 79 5.79 12.78 -0.42
N CYS A 80 7.12 12.89 -0.34
CA CYS A 80 7.82 13.68 0.68
C CYS A 80 7.79 15.19 0.41
N ARG A 81 7.39 15.57 -0.81
CA ARG A 81 7.18 16.94 -1.30
C ARG A 81 8.40 17.86 -1.33
N SER A 82 9.57 17.41 -0.85
CA SER A 82 10.78 18.25 -0.90
C SER A 82 11.16 18.68 -2.31
N CYS A 83 10.89 17.84 -3.32
CA CYS A 83 11.11 18.20 -4.72
C CYS A 83 10.19 19.33 -5.21
N TRP A 84 8.99 19.50 -4.65
CA TRP A 84 8.07 20.58 -5.03
C TRP A 84 8.61 21.94 -4.59
N TYR A 85 8.98 22.08 -3.31
CA TYR A 85 9.50 23.33 -2.76
C TYR A 85 10.88 23.72 -3.30
N ALA A 86 11.61 22.74 -3.85
CA ALA A 86 12.90 22.96 -4.48
C ALA A 86 12.81 23.16 -6.01
N CYS A 87 11.63 23.00 -6.63
CA CYS A 87 11.50 23.00 -8.08
C CYS A 87 11.39 24.42 -8.64
N GLN A 88 12.33 24.80 -9.50
CA GLN A 88 12.28 26.05 -10.27
C GLN A 88 11.15 26.08 -11.32
N TYR A 89 10.64 24.90 -11.67
CA TYR A 89 9.59 24.70 -12.66
C TYR A 89 8.22 24.39 -12.04
N ALA A 90 8.08 24.45 -10.71
CA ALA A 90 6.76 24.41 -10.08
C ALA A 90 5.97 25.68 -10.42
N PRO A 91 4.63 25.63 -10.39
CA PRO A 91 3.79 26.83 -10.51
C PRO A 91 4.29 27.99 -9.63
N PRO A 92 4.24 29.24 -10.13
CA PRO A 92 3.57 29.70 -11.34
C PRO A 92 4.38 29.59 -12.64
N ASN A 93 5.52 28.90 -12.64
CA ASN A 93 6.31 28.70 -13.86
C ASN A 93 5.48 28.03 -14.97
N THR A 94 5.72 28.40 -16.23
CA THR A 94 4.99 27.91 -17.41
C THR A 94 5.09 26.39 -17.62
N PHE A 95 6.16 25.74 -17.16
CA PHE A 95 6.26 24.27 -17.16
C PHE A 95 5.29 23.60 -16.18
N GLY A 96 4.91 24.30 -15.10
CA GLY A 96 3.85 23.91 -14.18
C GLY A 96 4.03 22.54 -13.50
N LEU A 97 5.27 22.15 -13.17
CA LEU A 97 5.55 20.79 -12.70
C LEU A 97 5.01 20.52 -11.29
N ASN A 98 4.05 19.60 -11.16
CA ASN A 98 3.59 19.08 -9.89
C ASN A 98 3.93 17.58 -9.73
N VAL A 99 5.22 17.29 -9.53
CA VAL A 99 5.73 15.91 -9.39
C VAL A 99 4.98 15.12 -8.30
N PRO A 100 4.76 15.65 -7.08
CA PRO A 100 4.10 14.87 -6.03
C PRO A 100 2.67 14.48 -6.39
N ALA A 101 1.88 15.39 -6.96
CA ALA A 101 0.50 15.11 -7.35
C ALA A 101 0.43 14.10 -8.52
N VAL A 102 1.22 14.31 -9.57
CA VAL A 102 1.24 13.43 -10.75
C VAL A 102 1.65 12.00 -10.36
N LEU A 103 2.74 11.84 -9.60
CA LEU A 103 3.16 10.51 -9.15
C LEU A 103 2.20 9.90 -8.12
N ALA A 104 1.46 10.69 -7.34
CA ALA A 104 0.42 10.16 -6.46
C ALA A 104 -0.74 9.54 -7.26
N ARG A 105 -1.18 10.19 -8.35
CA ARG A 105 -2.19 9.64 -9.26
C ARG A 105 -1.71 8.38 -9.97
N VAL A 106 -0.48 8.39 -10.53
CA VAL A 106 0.08 7.20 -11.17
C VAL A 106 0.23 6.04 -10.19
N ARG A 107 0.59 6.31 -8.93
CA ARG A 107 0.66 5.28 -7.89
C ARG A 107 -0.71 4.65 -7.61
N GLN A 108 -1.76 5.48 -7.52
CA GLN A 108 -3.13 4.98 -7.38
C GLN A 108 -3.57 4.17 -8.60
N ARG A 109 -3.21 4.62 -9.81
CA ARG A 109 -3.43 3.85 -11.03
C ARG A 109 -2.69 2.51 -11.00
N ALA A 110 -1.42 2.47 -10.60
CA ALA A 110 -0.64 1.24 -10.47
C ALA A 110 -1.35 0.22 -9.57
N TYR A 111 -1.83 0.69 -8.41
CA TYR A 111 -2.60 -0.14 -7.49
C TYR A 111 -3.78 -0.82 -8.18
N ARG A 112 -4.55 -0.09 -8.99
CA ARG A 112 -5.70 -0.62 -9.73
C ARG A 112 -5.29 -1.55 -10.87
N THR A 113 -4.31 -1.13 -11.68
CA THR A 113 -3.82 -1.89 -12.84
C THR A 113 -3.32 -3.29 -12.46
N PHE A 114 -2.66 -3.41 -11.30
CA PHE A 114 -2.12 -4.67 -10.82
C PHE A 114 -3.02 -5.39 -9.82
N ALA A 115 -4.20 -4.85 -9.49
CA ALA A 115 -5.14 -5.50 -8.58
C ALA A 115 -5.64 -6.85 -9.13
N TRP A 116 -5.82 -7.82 -8.23
CA TRP A 116 -6.45 -9.09 -8.52
C TRP A 116 -7.58 -9.37 -7.51
N PRO A 117 -8.74 -9.92 -7.91
CA PRO A 117 -9.12 -10.32 -9.27
C PRO A 117 -9.25 -9.13 -10.26
N PRO A 118 -8.98 -9.36 -11.56
CA PRO A 118 -9.08 -8.34 -12.59
C PRO A 118 -10.56 -7.98 -12.82
N GLY A 119 -11.00 -6.87 -12.24
CA GLY A 119 -12.40 -6.41 -12.28
C GLY A 119 -12.71 -5.45 -11.13
N LEU A 120 -12.14 -5.72 -9.96
CA LEU A 120 -12.18 -4.80 -8.81
C LEU A 120 -11.35 -3.52 -9.01
N GLY A 121 -10.50 -3.49 -10.04
CA GLY A 121 -9.70 -2.34 -10.47
C GLY A 121 -10.14 -1.72 -11.80
N GLY A 122 -11.29 -2.14 -12.34
CA GLY A 122 -12.00 -1.65 -13.54
C GLY A 122 -11.18 -0.97 -14.64
N ARG A 123 -11.02 -1.64 -15.80
CA ARG A 123 -10.71 -0.93 -17.05
C ARG A 123 -11.93 -0.09 -17.44
N GLY A 124 -11.82 1.24 -17.35
CA GLY A 124 -12.88 2.18 -17.71
C GLY A 124 -13.69 2.74 -16.53
N VAL A 125 -13.30 2.46 -15.29
CA VAL A 125 -13.98 2.98 -14.10
C VAL A 125 -13.21 4.20 -13.55
N GLY A 126 -13.93 5.30 -13.29
CA GLY A 126 -13.35 6.58 -12.87
C GLY A 126 -12.49 6.53 -11.60
N ASP A 127 -11.74 7.60 -11.37
CA ASP A 127 -10.59 7.66 -10.45
C ASP A 127 -10.87 7.46 -8.93
N GLY A 128 -12.05 6.98 -8.51
CA GLY A 128 -12.43 6.80 -7.11
C GLY A 128 -13.10 5.47 -6.72
N VAL A 129 -13.47 4.60 -7.66
CA VAL A 129 -14.36 3.45 -7.37
C VAL A 129 -13.73 2.35 -6.49
N PRO A 130 -12.45 1.95 -6.64
CA PRO A 130 -11.87 0.89 -5.81
C PRO A 130 -11.78 1.26 -4.33
N GLY A 131 -11.57 2.54 -4.02
CA GLY A 131 -11.59 3.06 -2.65
C GLY A 131 -12.95 2.97 -2.01
N VAL A 132 -13.99 3.39 -2.74
CA VAL A 132 -15.39 3.30 -2.29
C VAL A 132 -15.80 1.85 -2.07
N VAL A 133 -15.44 0.93 -2.99
CA VAL A 133 -15.72 -0.51 -2.83
C VAL A 133 -15.05 -1.07 -1.57
N ALA A 134 -13.79 -0.70 -1.30
CA ALA A 134 -13.12 -1.12 -0.07
C ALA A 134 -13.84 -0.61 1.18
N VAL A 135 -14.27 0.66 1.20
CA VAL A 135 -15.05 1.22 2.31
C VAL A 135 -16.38 0.48 2.48
N LEU A 136 -17.10 0.21 1.39
CA LEU A 136 -18.38 -0.52 1.43
C LEU A 136 -18.20 -1.93 1.97
N ILE A 137 -17.18 -2.67 1.54
CA ILE A 137 -16.86 -4.00 2.06
C ILE A 137 -16.56 -3.93 3.57
N ALA A 138 -15.77 -2.95 4.01
CA ALA A 138 -15.44 -2.79 5.42
C ALA A 138 -16.67 -2.45 6.26
N VAL A 139 -17.50 -1.50 5.82
CA VAL A 139 -18.75 -1.13 6.51
C VAL A 139 -19.72 -2.31 6.54
N LEU A 140 -19.87 -3.03 5.42
CA LEU A 140 -20.71 -4.21 5.35
C LEU A 140 -20.24 -5.28 6.34
N ALA A 141 -18.95 -5.57 6.43
CA ALA A 141 -18.42 -6.53 7.40
C ALA A 141 -18.68 -6.07 8.86
N ILE A 142 -18.52 -4.78 9.15
CA ILE A 142 -18.77 -4.18 10.46
C ILE A 142 -20.25 -4.26 10.86
N LEU A 143 -21.18 -4.22 9.91
CA LEU A 143 -22.62 -4.28 10.19
C LEU A 143 -23.16 -5.71 10.16
N VAL A 144 -22.76 -6.52 9.17
CA VAL A 144 -23.29 -7.87 8.94
C VAL A 144 -22.82 -8.82 10.02
N VAL A 145 -21.56 -8.80 10.43
CA VAL A 145 -21.07 -9.76 11.45
C VAL A 145 -21.82 -9.57 12.79
N PRO A 146 -21.93 -8.35 13.37
CA PRO A 146 -22.79 -8.12 14.52
C PRO A 146 -24.27 -8.40 14.26
N GLY A 147 -24.79 -8.05 13.08
CA GLY A 147 -26.19 -8.31 12.72
C GLY A 147 -26.54 -9.79 12.72
N LEU A 148 -25.66 -10.64 12.16
CA LEU A 148 -25.83 -12.10 12.18
C LEU A 148 -25.76 -12.66 13.60
N VAL A 149 -24.88 -12.12 14.45
CA VAL A 149 -24.80 -12.53 15.86
C VAL A 149 -26.07 -12.11 16.63
N LEU A 150 -26.57 -10.90 16.42
CA LEU A 150 -27.80 -10.40 17.05
C LEU A 150 -29.04 -11.22 16.66
N LEU A 151 -29.09 -11.73 15.42
CA LEU A 151 -30.20 -12.54 14.92
C LEU A 151 -30.06 -14.03 15.24
N GLY A 152 -28.82 -14.54 15.33
CA GLY A 152 -28.53 -15.96 15.46
C GLY A 152 -28.25 -16.43 16.90
N VAL A 153 -27.84 -15.53 17.81
CA VAL A 153 -27.49 -15.87 19.19
C VAL A 153 -28.60 -15.42 20.15
N PRO A 154 -29.13 -16.31 21.02
CA PRO A 154 -30.14 -15.94 22.01
C PRO A 154 -29.69 -14.76 22.90
N PRO A 155 -30.58 -13.80 23.23
CA PRO A 155 -30.22 -12.66 24.07
C PRO A 155 -29.62 -13.04 25.44
N THR A 156 -30.07 -14.17 26.00
CA THR A 156 -29.56 -14.71 27.26
C THR A 156 -28.09 -15.13 27.18
N GLN A 157 -27.64 -15.63 26.02
CA GLN A 157 -26.23 -15.96 25.77
C GLN A 157 -25.46 -14.70 25.36
N LEU A 158 -26.02 -13.87 24.48
CA LEU A 158 -25.34 -12.70 23.94
C LEU A 158 -25.00 -11.64 25.02
N PHE A 159 -25.94 -11.41 25.94
CA PHE A 159 -25.80 -10.47 27.06
C PHE A 159 -25.55 -11.17 28.41
N GLY A 160 -25.28 -12.48 28.38
CA GLY A 160 -24.90 -13.25 29.55
C GLY A 160 -23.54 -12.81 30.11
N LEU A 161 -23.26 -13.17 31.37
CA LEU A 161 -21.94 -12.99 31.98
C LEU A 161 -21.10 -14.26 31.79
N HIS A 162 -20.00 -14.13 31.06
CA HIS A 162 -19.11 -15.24 30.69
C HIS A 162 -17.72 -15.00 31.28
N LEU A 163 -17.39 -15.64 32.41
CA LEU A 163 -16.15 -15.38 33.16
C LEU A 163 -15.15 -16.53 33.13
N GLY A 164 -15.56 -17.72 32.67
CA GLY A 164 -14.76 -18.93 32.67
C GLY A 164 -13.84 -19.10 31.45
N PRO A 165 -12.95 -20.10 31.47
CA PRO A 165 -12.19 -20.51 30.29
C PRO A 165 -13.14 -20.85 29.14
N GLY A 166 -12.91 -20.27 27.97
CA GLY A 166 -13.79 -20.44 26.81
C GLY A 166 -14.96 -19.47 26.76
N ALA A 167 -15.03 -18.45 27.62
CA ALA A 167 -16.11 -17.44 27.66
C ALA A 167 -16.53 -16.89 26.28
N PHE A 168 -15.56 -16.57 25.42
CA PHE A 168 -15.86 -16.06 24.08
C PHE A 168 -16.55 -17.10 23.19
N TYR A 169 -16.22 -18.39 23.38
CA TYR A 169 -16.69 -19.51 22.57
C TYR A 169 -18.13 -19.92 22.89
N GLU A 170 -18.65 -19.52 24.04
CA GLU A 170 -20.06 -19.69 24.40
C GLU A 170 -20.97 -18.78 23.58
N VAL A 171 -20.47 -17.62 23.11
CA VAL A 171 -21.21 -16.70 22.25
C VAL A 171 -20.97 -17.00 20.78
N ILE A 172 -19.71 -17.17 20.38
CA ILE A 172 -19.33 -17.47 18.99
C ILE A 172 -18.33 -18.61 19.01
N SER A 173 -18.70 -19.76 18.43
CA SER A 173 -17.84 -20.95 18.46
C SER A 173 -16.45 -20.68 17.88
N LEU A 174 -15.44 -21.36 18.43
CA LEU A 174 -14.06 -21.26 17.97
C LEU A 174 -13.94 -21.56 16.47
N GLU A 175 -14.67 -22.56 15.97
CA GLU A 175 -14.70 -22.92 14.55
C GLU A 175 -15.19 -21.76 13.69
N THR A 176 -16.26 -21.07 14.13
CA THR A 176 -16.81 -19.91 13.41
C THR A 176 -15.82 -18.75 13.39
N MET A 177 -15.21 -18.44 14.54
CA MET A 177 -14.19 -17.39 14.64
C MET A 177 -12.97 -17.70 13.74
N THR A 178 -12.51 -18.94 13.78
CA THR A 178 -11.34 -19.40 13.01
C THR A 178 -11.65 -19.43 11.52
N ALA A 179 -12.82 -19.90 11.12
CA ALA A 179 -13.25 -19.91 9.72
C ALA A 179 -13.40 -18.48 9.19
N LEU A 180 -14.09 -17.59 9.91
CA LEU A 180 -14.25 -16.19 9.52
C LEU A 180 -12.90 -15.50 9.35
N GLY A 181 -12.03 -15.61 10.36
CA GLY A 181 -10.68 -15.03 10.31
C GLY A 181 -9.81 -15.63 9.21
N GLY A 182 -9.75 -16.96 9.12
CA GLY A 182 -8.92 -17.69 8.17
C GLY A 182 -9.34 -17.47 6.71
N ILE A 183 -10.64 -17.53 6.41
CA ILE A 183 -11.15 -17.31 5.05
C ILE A 183 -10.93 -15.85 4.62
N THR A 184 -11.31 -14.88 5.45
CA THR A 184 -11.16 -13.46 5.10
C THR A 184 -9.70 -13.05 4.96
N LEU A 185 -8.81 -13.52 5.85
CA LEU A 185 -7.38 -13.31 5.75
C LEU A 185 -6.79 -14.02 4.52
N GLY A 186 -7.17 -15.27 4.27
CA GLY A 186 -6.70 -16.05 3.13
C GLY A 186 -7.03 -15.38 1.79
N LEU A 187 -8.28 -14.94 1.62
CA LEU A 187 -8.71 -14.20 0.42
C LEU A 187 -7.95 -12.88 0.26
N GLY A 188 -7.86 -12.09 1.33
CA GLY A 188 -7.13 -10.82 1.33
C GLY A 188 -5.64 -10.98 1.02
N ALA A 189 -4.99 -11.96 1.65
CA ALA A 189 -3.57 -12.27 1.46
C ALA A 189 -3.30 -12.80 0.05
N LEU A 190 -4.10 -13.73 -0.44
CA LEU A 190 -3.97 -14.27 -1.81
C LEU A 190 -4.08 -13.15 -2.85
N SER A 191 -5.10 -12.30 -2.70
CA SER A 191 -5.30 -11.15 -3.58
C SER A 191 -4.12 -10.18 -3.54
N LEU A 192 -3.57 -9.90 -2.36
CA LEU A 192 -2.42 -9.04 -2.17
C LEU A 192 -1.14 -9.64 -2.79
N LEU A 193 -0.91 -10.93 -2.61
CA LEU A 193 0.24 -11.66 -3.15
C LEU A 193 0.21 -11.69 -4.67
N ILE A 194 -0.93 -12.05 -5.28
CA ILE A 194 -1.07 -12.06 -6.74
C ILE A 194 -0.89 -10.64 -7.30
N SER A 195 -1.48 -9.62 -6.66
CA SER A 195 -1.34 -8.24 -7.10
C SER A 195 0.11 -7.76 -7.07
N THR A 196 0.82 -8.09 -6.00
CA THR A 196 2.25 -7.78 -5.84
C THR A 196 3.10 -8.53 -6.86
N TRP A 197 2.80 -9.81 -7.09
CA TRP A 197 3.49 -10.63 -8.08
C TRP A 197 3.34 -10.04 -9.49
N ARG A 198 2.12 -9.64 -9.89
CA ARG A 198 1.86 -8.97 -11.18
C ARG A 198 2.64 -7.67 -11.30
N PHE A 199 2.64 -6.84 -10.27
CA PHE A 199 3.41 -5.59 -10.23
C PHE A 199 4.92 -5.86 -10.37
N TRP A 200 5.46 -6.81 -9.61
CA TRP A 200 6.87 -7.20 -9.67
C TRP A 200 7.27 -7.66 -11.07
N HIS A 201 6.49 -8.52 -11.71
CA HIS A 201 6.78 -8.99 -13.07
C HIS A 201 6.83 -7.83 -14.08
N ALA A 202 5.89 -6.89 -13.96
CA ALA A 202 5.87 -5.71 -14.82
C ALA A 202 7.09 -4.81 -14.64
N ILE A 203 7.51 -4.55 -13.41
CA ILE A 203 8.61 -3.60 -13.16
C ILE A 203 10.01 -4.23 -13.27
N SER A 204 10.13 -5.55 -13.11
CA SER A 204 11.41 -6.27 -13.06
C SER A 204 11.91 -6.75 -14.43
N ALA A 205 11.11 -6.61 -15.49
CA ALA A 205 11.43 -7.10 -16.82
C ALA A 205 12.78 -6.57 -17.33
N GLY A 206 13.65 -7.49 -17.75
CA GLY A 206 14.99 -7.19 -18.28
C GLY A 206 16.03 -6.71 -17.26
N ARG A 207 15.72 -6.72 -15.94
CA ARG A 207 16.65 -6.26 -14.90
C ARG A 207 17.57 -7.39 -14.44
N ARG A 208 18.87 -7.10 -14.42
CA ARG A 208 19.95 -8.02 -14.04
C ARG A 208 20.49 -7.63 -12.67
N GLY A 209 20.83 -8.61 -11.83
CA GLY A 209 21.39 -8.38 -10.51
C GLY A 209 21.16 -9.57 -9.56
N SER A 210 21.98 -9.66 -8.52
CA SER A 210 21.84 -10.73 -7.52
C SER A 210 20.70 -10.41 -6.55
N ARG A 211 19.58 -11.15 -6.66
CA ARG A 211 18.43 -11.00 -5.74
C ARG A 211 18.83 -11.22 -4.28
N LEU A 212 19.70 -12.20 -4.03
CA LEU A 212 20.22 -12.52 -2.68
C LEU A 212 20.88 -11.31 -2.01
N ARG A 213 21.61 -10.50 -2.77
CA ARG A 213 22.27 -9.29 -2.26
C ARG A 213 21.34 -8.07 -2.16
N ALA A 214 20.31 -8.01 -3.00
CA ALA A 214 19.35 -6.91 -3.01
C ALA A 214 18.34 -6.98 -1.85
N TRP A 215 17.98 -8.18 -1.40
CA TRP A 215 16.98 -8.40 -0.35
C TRP A 215 17.31 -7.74 1.01
N PRO A 216 18.49 -7.96 1.62
CA PRO A 216 18.82 -7.34 2.91
C PRO A 216 18.75 -5.81 2.86
N ARG A 217 19.20 -5.21 1.74
CA ARG A 217 19.12 -3.78 1.51
C ARG A 217 17.68 -3.29 1.37
N ALA A 218 16.88 -3.95 0.54
CA ALA A 218 15.49 -3.59 0.33
C ALA A 218 14.67 -3.67 1.62
N LEU A 219 14.87 -4.71 2.43
CA LEU A 219 14.23 -4.87 3.73
C LEU A 219 14.63 -3.76 4.71
N ARG A 220 15.94 -3.49 4.83
CA ARG A 220 16.43 -2.40 5.68
C ARG A 220 15.85 -1.06 5.27
N GLU A 221 15.77 -0.77 3.96
CA GLU A 221 15.17 0.48 3.47
C GLU A 221 13.65 0.52 3.66
N ALA A 222 12.96 -0.62 3.63
CA ALA A 222 11.53 -0.70 3.91
C ALA A 222 11.21 -0.31 5.38
N PHE A 223 12.05 -0.69 6.34
CA PHE A 223 11.88 -0.33 7.74
C PHE A 223 12.46 1.05 8.11
N ALA A 224 13.65 1.38 7.59
CA ALA A 224 14.31 2.65 7.89
C ALA A 224 13.61 3.85 7.21
N LEU A 225 12.91 3.60 6.11
CA LEU A 225 12.20 4.59 5.29
C LEU A 225 13.09 5.80 4.91
N PRO A 226 14.29 5.59 4.32
CA PRO A 226 15.19 6.70 3.99
C PRO A 226 14.57 7.66 2.97
N ASN A 227 13.63 7.19 2.17
CA ASN A 227 12.88 8.01 1.21
C ASN A 227 11.95 9.04 1.88
N LEU A 228 11.69 8.93 3.19
CA LEU A 228 11.00 9.92 4.01
C LEU A 228 11.94 10.97 4.62
N LEU A 229 13.24 10.89 4.36
CA LEU A 229 14.20 11.92 4.75
C LEU A 229 14.27 13.05 3.71
N GLY A 230 13.78 12.82 2.49
CA GLY A 230 13.72 13.86 1.45
C GLY A 230 15.08 14.48 1.08
N GLY A 231 16.19 13.79 1.37
CA GLY A 231 17.55 14.27 1.12
C GLY A 231 18.13 15.08 2.29
N GLY A 232 17.43 15.14 3.42
CA GLY A 232 17.83 15.91 4.60
C GLY A 232 17.07 15.45 5.85
N PRO A 233 16.57 16.37 6.69
CA PRO A 233 16.04 16.02 8.01
C PRO A 233 14.59 15.50 8.00
N GLY A 234 13.90 15.43 6.85
CA GLY A 234 12.53 14.92 6.77
C GLY A 234 11.72 15.45 5.57
N CYS A 235 10.39 15.32 5.67
CA CYS A 235 9.45 15.72 4.62
C CYS A 235 8.85 17.10 4.86
N THR A 236 8.56 17.78 3.76
CA THR A 236 7.98 19.13 3.69
C THR A 236 6.47 19.02 3.50
N ASP A 237 5.77 18.56 4.55
CA ASP A 237 4.33 18.28 4.45
C ASP A 237 3.47 19.56 4.45
N ARG A 238 3.81 20.50 5.33
CA ARG A 238 3.01 21.70 5.64
C ARG A 238 3.46 22.94 4.88
N ASP A 239 4.77 23.09 4.76
CA ASP A 239 5.44 24.22 4.12
C ASP A 239 6.82 23.72 3.64
N SER A 240 7.69 24.65 3.25
CA SER A 240 9.07 24.37 2.84
C SER A 240 9.97 23.85 3.96
N ARG A 241 9.51 23.82 5.23
CA ARG A 241 10.32 23.37 6.37
C ARG A 241 10.24 21.84 6.52
N PRO A 242 11.39 21.15 6.50
CA PRO A 242 11.41 19.69 6.61
C PRO A 242 11.10 19.22 8.05
N SER A 243 10.37 18.12 8.17
CA SER A 243 9.99 17.50 9.45
C SER A 243 10.06 15.97 9.39
N GLY A 244 10.72 15.35 10.38
CA GLY A 244 10.79 13.90 10.53
C GLY A 244 9.57 13.26 11.18
N LEU A 245 8.58 14.05 11.60
CA LEU A 245 7.44 13.56 12.39
C LEU A 245 6.55 12.58 11.63
N ARG A 246 6.31 12.80 10.33
CA ARG A 246 5.53 11.86 9.51
C ARG A 246 6.15 10.46 9.49
N ARG A 247 7.49 10.38 9.41
CA ARG A 247 8.23 9.12 9.48
C ARG A 247 8.06 8.46 10.85
N ARG A 248 8.21 9.21 11.94
CA ARG A 248 8.07 8.68 13.31
C ARG A 248 6.67 8.14 13.57
N PHE A 249 5.61 8.89 13.23
CA PHE A 249 4.25 8.42 13.42
C PHE A 249 3.89 7.26 12.49
N HIS A 250 4.42 7.23 11.26
CA HIS A 250 4.26 6.06 10.40
C HIS A 250 4.95 4.82 10.98
N GLN A 251 6.17 4.96 11.54
CA GLN A 251 6.87 3.86 12.21
C GLN A 251 6.14 3.40 13.48
N ALA A 252 5.59 4.33 14.27
CA ALA A 252 4.73 4.01 15.40
C ALA A 252 3.49 3.23 14.95
N LEU A 253 2.80 3.66 13.89
CA LEU A 253 1.64 2.95 13.34
C LEU A 253 2.00 1.52 12.90
N VAL A 254 3.09 1.36 12.13
CA VAL A 254 3.57 0.04 11.69
C VAL A 254 3.99 -0.84 12.88
N GLY A 255 4.69 -0.25 13.86
CA GLY A 255 5.06 -0.94 15.10
C GLY A 255 3.83 -1.42 15.87
N GLY A 256 2.79 -0.58 15.97
CA GLY A 256 1.53 -0.94 16.62
C GLY A 256 0.82 -2.09 15.93
N VAL A 257 0.75 -2.07 14.60
CA VAL A 257 0.24 -3.21 13.80
C VAL A 257 1.07 -4.47 14.04
N GLY A 258 2.40 -4.35 14.08
CA GLY A 258 3.30 -5.46 14.38
C GLY A 258 3.08 -6.06 15.77
N LEU A 259 2.85 -5.22 16.78
CA LEU A 259 2.52 -5.67 18.14
C LEU A 259 1.15 -6.38 18.21
N CYS A 260 0.13 -5.86 17.52
CA CYS A 260 -1.16 -6.54 17.43
C CYS A 260 -1.04 -7.90 16.72
N LEU A 261 -0.25 -8.00 15.65
CA LEU A 261 0.04 -9.29 15.00
C LEU A 261 0.76 -10.25 15.94
N ALA A 262 1.78 -9.78 16.66
CA ALA A 262 2.50 -10.57 17.65
C ALA A 262 1.58 -11.06 18.78
N SER A 263 0.63 -10.23 19.22
CA SER A 263 -0.43 -10.62 20.16
C SER A 263 -1.27 -11.78 19.62
N THR A 264 -1.76 -11.68 18.37
CA THR A 264 -2.56 -12.74 17.75
C THR A 264 -1.76 -14.04 17.60
N LEU A 265 -0.49 -13.97 17.20
CA LEU A 265 0.39 -15.13 17.12
C LEU A 265 0.64 -15.75 18.51
N ALA A 266 0.89 -14.94 19.52
CA ALA A 266 1.08 -15.41 20.90
C ALA A 266 -0.19 -16.07 21.45
N ALA A 267 -1.37 -15.49 21.22
CA ALA A 267 -2.65 -16.09 21.59
C ALA A 267 -2.89 -17.42 20.86
N SER A 268 -2.56 -17.50 19.57
CA SER A 268 -2.67 -18.74 18.79
C SER A 268 -1.75 -19.83 19.35
N MET A 269 -0.50 -19.49 19.71
CA MET A 269 0.42 -20.41 20.38
C MET A 269 -0.11 -20.85 21.74
N TYR A 270 -0.63 -19.92 22.55
CA TYR A 270 -1.23 -20.22 23.85
C TYR A 270 -2.34 -21.27 23.71
N HIS A 271 -3.24 -21.06 22.74
CA HIS A 271 -4.37 -21.95 22.55
C HIS A 271 -3.96 -23.31 21.95
N HIS A 272 -3.22 -23.34 20.83
CA HIS A 272 -2.98 -24.57 20.08
C HIS A 272 -1.76 -25.38 20.54
N VAL A 273 -0.77 -24.72 21.16
CA VAL A 273 0.46 -25.39 21.62
C VAL A 273 0.40 -25.68 23.11
N PHE A 274 -0.05 -24.71 23.92
CA PHE A 274 -0.05 -24.83 25.38
C PHE A 274 -1.42 -25.21 25.98
N GLY A 275 -2.49 -25.21 25.19
CA GLY A 275 -3.85 -25.47 25.68
C GLY A 275 -4.40 -24.38 26.60
N TRP A 276 -3.76 -23.20 26.66
CA TRP A 276 -4.21 -22.07 27.47
C TRP A 276 -5.35 -21.37 26.76
N VAL A 277 -6.55 -21.54 27.31
CA VAL A 277 -7.79 -21.03 26.74
C VAL A 277 -8.07 -19.61 27.23
N ALA A 278 -8.45 -18.72 26.32
CA ALA A 278 -8.89 -17.37 26.65
C ALA A 278 -10.16 -17.42 27.54
N PRO A 279 -10.45 -16.41 28.37
CA PRO A 279 -9.81 -15.10 28.48
C PRO A 279 -8.47 -15.12 29.23
N TYR A 280 -7.46 -14.46 28.67
CA TYR A 280 -6.13 -14.38 29.28
C TYR A 280 -6.01 -13.29 30.35
N SER A 281 -5.12 -13.48 31.33
CA SER A 281 -4.85 -12.49 32.37
C SER A 281 -4.37 -11.15 31.78
N TRP A 282 -4.56 -10.05 32.52
CA TRP A 282 -4.15 -8.71 32.08
C TRP A 282 -2.65 -8.57 31.80
N LEU A 283 -1.82 -9.35 32.51
CA LEU A 283 -0.37 -9.35 32.38
C LEU A 283 0.15 -10.43 31.41
N SER A 284 -0.74 -11.16 30.75
CA SER A 284 -0.35 -12.15 29.76
C SER A 284 0.29 -11.48 28.53
N LEU A 285 1.21 -12.19 27.89
CA LEU A 285 1.92 -11.68 26.71
C LEU A 285 0.96 -11.22 25.59
N PRO A 286 -0.10 -11.97 25.22
CA PRO A 286 -1.07 -11.50 24.22
C PRO A 286 -1.73 -10.18 24.62
N VAL A 287 -2.20 -10.05 25.87
CA VAL A 287 -2.90 -8.84 26.31
C VAL A 287 -1.98 -7.62 26.33
N LEU A 288 -0.74 -7.76 26.82
CA LEU A 288 0.23 -6.67 26.85
C LEU A 288 0.60 -6.19 25.44
N LEU A 289 0.92 -7.12 24.53
CA LEU A 289 1.25 -6.79 23.14
C LEU A 289 0.05 -6.16 22.40
N GLY A 290 -1.15 -6.73 22.58
CA GLY A 290 -2.37 -6.23 21.96
C GLY A 290 -2.74 -4.83 22.46
N THR A 291 -2.62 -4.59 23.77
CA THR A 291 -2.92 -3.28 24.38
C THR A 291 -1.93 -2.22 23.92
N ALA A 292 -0.62 -2.50 24.01
CA ALA A 292 0.42 -1.59 23.55
C ALA A 292 0.29 -1.30 22.05
N GLY A 293 0.02 -2.32 21.24
CA GLY A 293 -0.21 -2.19 19.80
C GLY A 293 -1.41 -1.33 19.47
N GLY A 294 -2.56 -1.58 20.10
CA GLY A 294 -3.81 -0.84 19.89
C GLY A 294 -3.66 0.64 20.26
N VAL A 295 -3.10 0.95 21.42
CA VAL A 295 -2.85 2.33 21.85
C VAL A 295 -1.91 3.04 20.88
N LEU A 296 -0.83 2.38 20.48
CA LEU A 296 0.14 2.96 19.55
C LEU A 296 -0.48 3.25 18.17
N ILE A 297 -1.35 2.37 17.67
CA ILE A 297 -2.11 2.59 16.43
C ILE A 297 -2.99 3.85 16.57
N LEU A 298 -3.78 3.96 17.63
CA LEU A 298 -4.71 5.07 17.81
C LEU A 298 -3.98 6.42 17.92
N VAL A 299 -2.92 6.49 18.72
CA VAL A 299 -2.12 7.71 18.87
C VAL A 299 -1.45 8.10 17.55
N ALA A 300 -0.84 7.13 16.86
CA ALA A 300 -0.18 7.39 15.58
C ALA A 300 -1.19 7.80 14.49
N ALA A 301 -2.37 7.18 14.44
CA ALA A 301 -3.41 7.50 13.50
C ALA A 301 -3.96 8.92 13.71
N ALA A 302 -4.27 9.28 14.96
CA ALA A 302 -4.71 10.63 15.31
C ALA A 302 -3.66 11.68 14.90
N ALA A 303 -2.39 11.44 15.21
CA ALA A 303 -1.29 12.35 14.84
C ALA A 303 -1.14 12.49 13.32
N LEU A 304 -1.26 11.40 12.55
CA LEU A 304 -1.22 11.44 11.09
C LEU A 304 -2.43 12.16 10.49
N PHE A 305 -3.61 12.04 11.11
CA PHE A 305 -4.83 12.72 10.67
C PHE A 305 -4.72 14.24 10.87
N VAL A 306 -4.33 14.69 12.07
CA VAL A 306 -4.12 16.12 12.38
C VAL A 306 -3.07 16.73 11.45
N ARG A 307 -1.95 16.04 11.23
CA ARG A 307 -0.91 16.52 10.31
C ARG A 307 -1.39 16.66 8.87
N ARG A 308 -2.30 15.80 8.42
CA ARG A 308 -2.86 15.88 7.07
C ARG A 308 -3.70 17.14 6.88
N GLN A 309 -4.49 17.51 7.89
CA GLN A 309 -5.33 18.71 7.82
C GLN A 309 -4.50 20.00 7.68
N GLY A 310 -3.32 20.03 8.31
CA GLY A 310 -2.38 21.15 8.20
C GLY A 310 -1.38 21.05 7.05
N ALA A 311 -1.56 20.15 6.09
CA ALA A 311 -0.61 19.96 4.98
C ALA A 311 -0.89 20.93 3.82
N ASP A 312 0.15 21.38 3.11
CA ASP A 312 0.00 22.27 1.94
C ASP A 312 -0.87 21.58 0.86
N PRO A 313 -1.99 22.18 0.45
CA PRO A 313 -2.83 21.62 -0.59
C PRO A 313 -2.22 21.71 -1.99
N ALA A 314 -1.30 22.65 -2.28
CA ALA A 314 -0.81 22.92 -3.63
C ALA A 314 -0.12 21.70 -4.30
N PRO A 315 0.80 20.96 -3.65
CA PRO A 315 1.40 19.76 -4.23
C PRO A 315 0.52 18.50 -4.12
N THR A 316 -0.73 18.62 -3.67
CA THR A 316 -1.54 17.47 -3.25
C THR A 316 -2.61 17.11 -4.26
N ALA A 317 -2.57 15.88 -4.77
CA ALA A 317 -3.71 15.26 -5.45
C ALA A 317 -4.77 14.84 -4.41
N ARG A 318 -5.72 15.74 -4.10
CA ARG A 318 -6.71 15.58 -3.02
C ARG A 318 -7.58 14.34 -3.18
N GLU A 319 -7.93 14.00 -4.41
CA GLU A 319 -8.69 12.82 -4.82
C GLU A 319 -8.02 11.51 -4.36
N THR A 320 -6.70 11.50 -4.20
CA THR A 320 -5.95 10.31 -3.75
C THR A 320 -5.98 10.10 -2.23
N LEU A 321 -6.47 11.10 -1.47
CA LEU A 321 -6.48 11.07 0.00
C LEU A 321 -7.64 10.26 0.59
N VAL A 322 -8.68 9.96 -0.19
CA VAL A 322 -9.86 9.21 0.28
C VAL A 322 -9.44 7.83 0.79
N ASP A 323 -8.68 7.09 -0.02
CA ASP A 323 -8.16 5.76 0.33
C ASP A 323 -7.26 5.81 1.58
N ASP A 324 -6.47 6.88 1.70
CA ASP A 324 -5.60 7.12 2.84
C ASP A 324 -6.38 7.38 4.14
N THR A 325 -7.53 8.03 4.05
CA THR A 325 -8.40 8.29 5.22
C THR A 325 -9.17 7.04 5.60
N ALA A 326 -9.79 6.38 4.60
CA ALA A 326 -10.56 5.16 4.79
C ALA A 326 -9.75 4.07 5.47
N PHE A 327 -8.54 3.80 4.95
CA PHE A 327 -7.67 2.79 5.53
C PHE A 327 -7.24 3.12 6.97
N LEU A 328 -6.89 4.38 7.24
CA LEU A 328 -6.49 4.81 8.57
C LEU A 328 -7.65 4.75 9.57
N GLY A 329 -8.86 5.10 9.12
CA GLY A 329 -10.10 4.98 9.89
C GLY A 329 -10.41 3.54 10.24
N LEU A 330 -10.35 2.63 9.26
CA LEU A 330 -10.58 1.19 9.49
C LEU A 330 -9.55 0.60 10.45
N LEU A 331 -8.27 0.95 10.30
CA LEU A 331 -7.23 0.50 11.21
C LEU A 331 -7.44 1.01 12.65
N SER A 332 -7.90 2.26 12.78
CA SER A 332 -8.27 2.83 14.08
C SER A 332 -9.50 2.13 14.67
N ALA A 333 -10.49 1.78 13.84
CA ALA A 333 -11.68 1.06 14.28
C ALA A 333 -11.34 -0.34 14.81
N VAL A 334 -10.44 -1.08 14.15
CA VAL A 334 -9.94 -2.38 14.63
C VAL A 334 -9.22 -2.25 15.97
N ALA A 335 -8.34 -1.26 16.11
CA ALA A 335 -7.61 -1.02 17.36
C ALA A 335 -8.55 -0.61 18.51
N ALA A 336 -9.48 0.33 18.25
CA ALA A 336 -10.45 0.79 19.22
C ALA A 336 -11.41 -0.33 19.65
N SER A 337 -11.95 -1.10 18.71
CA SER A 337 -12.87 -2.20 19.02
C SER A 337 -12.17 -3.31 19.81
N GLY A 338 -10.88 -3.58 19.55
CA GLY A 338 -10.09 -4.56 20.31
C GLY A 338 -9.84 -4.11 21.77
N LEU A 339 -9.49 -2.84 21.98
CA LEU A 339 -9.34 -2.28 23.33
C LEU A 339 -10.67 -2.21 24.08
N ALA A 340 -11.76 -1.82 23.39
CA ALA A 340 -13.09 -1.78 23.96
C ALA A 340 -13.56 -3.19 24.39
N LEU A 341 -13.32 -4.20 23.54
CA LEU A 341 -13.60 -5.60 23.88
C LEU A 341 -12.78 -6.06 25.10
N LEU A 342 -11.50 -5.71 25.17
CA LEU A 342 -10.66 -6.04 26.33
C LEU A 342 -11.24 -5.47 27.64
N LEU A 343 -11.75 -4.24 27.61
CA LEU A 343 -12.40 -3.61 28.78
C LEU A 343 -13.77 -4.24 29.09
N ALA A 344 -14.54 -4.59 28.06
CA ALA A 344 -15.88 -5.13 28.18
C ALA A 344 -15.93 -6.65 28.45
N ARG A 345 -14.78 -7.35 28.42
CA ARG A 345 -14.70 -8.82 28.43
C ARG A 345 -15.34 -9.53 29.63
N ALA A 346 -15.53 -8.83 30.74
CA ALA A 346 -16.15 -9.36 31.96
C ALA A 346 -17.56 -8.78 32.21
N THR A 347 -18.19 -8.24 31.17
CA THR A 347 -19.50 -7.57 31.23
C THR A 347 -20.48 -8.20 30.25
N SER A 348 -21.77 -7.89 30.38
CA SER A 348 -22.82 -8.30 29.42
C SER A 348 -22.61 -7.73 28.01
N ALA A 349 -21.77 -6.70 27.84
CA ALA A 349 -21.45 -6.15 26.53
C ALA A 349 -20.43 -6.98 25.74
N MET A 350 -19.80 -8.00 26.36
CA MET A 350 -18.73 -8.80 25.75
C MET A 350 -19.14 -9.37 24.39
N GLY A 351 -20.29 -10.05 24.30
CA GLY A 351 -20.70 -10.76 23.09
C GLY A 351 -20.88 -9.82 21.89
N LEU A 352 -21.52 -8.66 22.10
CA LEU A 352 -21.69 -7.65 21.05
C LEU A 352 -20.36 -6.99 20.66
N MET A 353 -19.50 -6.67 21.63
CA MET A 353 -18.18 -6.10 21.37
C MET A 353 -17.27 -7.09 20.61
N LEU A 354 -17.39 -8.39 20.90
CA LEU A 354 -16.69 -9.45 20.19
C LEU A 354 -17.11 -9.49 18.73
N ALA A 355 -18.42 -9.51 18.47
CA ALA A 355 -18.95 -9.50 17.12
C ALA A 355 -18.54 -8.24 16.34
N LEU A 356 -18.57 -7.07 16.99
CA LEU A 356 -18.13 -5.81 16.40
C LEU A 356 -16.64 -5.84 16.04
N HIS A 357 -15.79 -6.32 16.96
CA HIS A 357 -14.36 -6.46 16.70
C HIS A 357 -14.10 -7.41 15.53
N LEU A 358 -14.75 -8.59 15.51
CA LEU A 358 -14.64 -9.55 14.41
C LEU A 358 -15.08 -8.94 13.07
N GLY A 359 -16.17 -8.16 13.05
CA GLY A 359 -16.60 -7.42 11.85
C GLY A 359 -15.55 -6.43 11.36
N THR A 360 -14.93 -5.66 12.26
CA THR A 360 -13.84 -4.73 11.89
C THR A 360 -12.61 -5.47 11.35
N VAL A 361 -12.23 -6.60 11.95
CA VAL A 361 -11.07 -7.41 11.52
C VAL A 361 -11.34 -8.06 10.16
N ALA A 362 -12.52 -8.65 9.97
CA ALA A 362 -12.94 -9.23 8.70
C ALA A 362 -12.95 -8.16 7.58
N GLY A 363 -13.48 -6.97 7.87
CA GLY A 363 -13.44 -5.82 6.96
C GLY A 363 -12.01 -5.41 6.59
N LEU A 364 -11.10 -5.37 7.56
CA LEU A 364 -9.68 -5.09 7.30
C LEU A 364 -9.05 -6.17 6.40
N PHE A 365 -9.28 -7.45 6.69
CA PHE A 365 -8.71 -8.57 5.93
C PHE A 365 -9.20 -8.62 4.49
N LEU A 366 -10.51 -8.51 4.26
CA LEU A 366 -11.09 -8.50 2.92
C LEU A 366 -10.62 -7.30 2.08
N THR A 367 -10.24 -6.21 2.72
CA THR A 367 -9.81 -4.98 2.04
C THR A 367 -8.29 -4.83 1.95
N LEU A 368 -7.48 -5.80 2.40
CA LEU A 368 -6.00 -5.70 2.36
C LEU A 368 -5.48 -5.35 0.96
N ALA A 369 -6.00 -6.04 -0.05
CA ALA A 369 -5.58 -5.85 -1.43
C ALA A 369 -6.34 -4.75 -2.16
N LEU A 370 -7.45 -4.24 -1.59
CA LEU A 370 -8.29 -3.18 -2.17
C LEU A 370 -8.00 -1.80 -1.59
N GLY A 371 -7.58 -1.74 -0.34
CA GLY A 371 -7.22 -0.51 0.34
C GLY A 371 -5.76 -0.12 0.13
N LYS A 372 -5.31 0.82 0.96
CA LYS A 372 -3.93 1.31 0.95
C LYS A 372 -2.91 0.28 1.43
N PHE A 373 -3.30 -0.78 2.15
CA PHE A 373 -2.35 -1.76 2.72
C PHE A 373 -1.38 -2.34 1.67
N ARG A 374 -1.84 -2.49 0.42
CA ARG A 374 -1.01 -2.90 -0.72
C ARG A 374 0.23 -2.05 -0.99
N HIS A 375 0.27 -0.81 -0.49
CA HIS A 375 1.44 0.05 -0.63
C HIS A 375 2.69 -0.62 -0.05
N ALA A 376 2.58 -1.39 1.03
CA ALA A 376 3.71 -2.00 1.71
C ALA A 376 4.46 -3.02 0.80
N PRO A 377 3.81 -4.08 0.27
CA PRO A 377 4.51 -5.03 -0.60
C PRO A 377 4.85 -4.46 -1.98
N PHE A 378 4.03 -3.56 -2.55
CA PHE A 378 4.37 -2.86 -3.79
C PHE A 378 5.63 -2.01 -3.60
N ARG A 379 5.72 -1.33 -2.44
CA ARG A 379 6.90 -0.53 -2.11
C ARG A 379 8.14 -1.39 -1.95
N LEU A 380 8.02 -2.53 -1.27
CA LEU A 380 9.11 -3.49 -1.13
C LEU A 380 9.59 -3.99 -2.50
N ALA A 381 8.67 -4.30 -3.42
CA ALA A 381 9.01 -4.67 -4.80
C ALA A 381 9.75 -3.54 -5.54
N ALA A 382 9.31 -2.29 -5.42
CA ALA A 382 10.03 -1.15 -5.99
C ALA A 382 11.42 -0.94 -5.36
N LEU A 383 11.55 -1.06 -4.04
CA LEU A 383 12.84 -0.99 -3.34
C LEU A 383 13.79 -2.12 -3.74
N LEU A 384 13.25 -3.31 -3.99
CA LEU A 384 14.02 -4.46 -4.47
C LEU A 384 14.57 -4.18 -5.87
N ARG A 385 13.75 -3.65 -6.79
CA ARG A 385 14.23 -3.20 -8.10
C ARG A 385 15.31 -2.12 -7.97
N ALA A 386 15.08 -1.09 -7.16
CA ALA A 386 16.06 -0.04 -6.94
C ALA A 386 17.39 -0.60 -6.41
N SER A 387 17.33 -1.58 -5.51
CA SER A 387 18.52 -2.24 -4.94
C SER A 387 19.26 -3.11 -5.95
N LEU A 388 18.55 -3.73 -6.91
CA LEU A 388 19.17 -4.49 -8.02
C LEU A 388 19.91 -3.59 -9.01
N GLU A 389 19.39 -2.39 -9.27
CA GLU A 389 19.92 -1.45 -10.26
C GLU A 389 21.03 -0.53 -9.73
N ARG A 390 21.22 -0.45 -8.41
CA ARG A 390 22.30 0.38 -7.85
C ARG A 390 23.65 -0.25 -8.20
N PRO A 391 24.63 0.53 -8.68
CA PRO A 391 26.01 0.08 -8.77
C PRO A 391 26.42 -0.51 -7.43
N HIS A 392 27.20 -1.58 -7.50
CA HIS A 392 27.81 -2.11 -6.29
C HIS A 392 28.80 -1.05 -5.81
N ASP A 393 28.47 -0.35 -4.72
CA ASP A 393 29.49 0.31 -3.92
C ASP A 393 30.43 -0.83 -3.46
N ARG A 394 31.56 -0.96 -4.14
CA ARG A 394 32.72 -1.73 -3.69
C ARG A 394 33.60 -0.78 -2.90
#